data_AF-A0A7I8VB76-F1
#
_entry.id   AF-A0A7I8VB76-F1
#
_cell.length_a   1.000
_cell.length_b   1.000
_cell.length_c   1.000
_cell.angle_alpha   90.00
_cell.angle_beta   90.00
_cell.angle_gamma   90.00
#
_symmetry.space_group_name_H-M   'P 1'
#
loop_
_entity.id
_entity.type
_entity.pdbx_description
1 polymer ?
#
loop_
_entity_poly.entity_id
_entity_poly.type
_entity_poly.pdbx_seq_one_letter_code
_entity_poly.pdbx_strand_id
1 'polypeptide(L)'
;MPPSLNVRVYTIDAELEFTVLSSTTGQQLFDQVVKTLGLREVGYFGLSYRDPKGFTMWLRLDKKISSLDIAKDPCLTFNFRAQFFPEDVAEELIQDITQRLFYLQVKRSILNEDIYSPADVSVLLASYALQAKYGDFHKSISISEDNLLPQSVIDNHKLSREEWEERIITWWKDHTDLLREEAMMEYLKITQDLEMYGVNYFEIKNKKGSDLLLGVDALGLNIYEPNDKLIPRVGFPWSEIRNISFNDKKFIIKPIDKNSPEFVFIAPRLRINKLILSLCMKNHELYLQRRQAESIESQQMRIAALEERRNKKFERQSVKEAKKKIEQIEREKEELRERLSKYEEEMKKAKEDLENSQIVARELELKASTLVAEAEKLAEARRQAEEAARQAEQARSCEKEEYEKLKSEAETRLREIAAMEARESELQEKMESLQIEYNKAQFEVEQSQLRMQEAIEAAPVIEREVTPQTDVAEQTEVPVAIETNGYKEDQVDSVVETVVQEIVNNNIEVAEVQQQQNEIPVKEEEEEEENPADSITNKKKLEALRQELGEKRGNISRNDVIHHNTLLQGLDKYKTLKQIRMGNTKNRIDQFESL
;
A
#
# COMPACT_ATOMS: atom_id res chain seq x y z
N MET A 1 -48.20 6.73 15.84
CA MET A 1 -46.75 6.44 15.91
C MET A 1 -46.03 7.71 16.32
N PRO A 2 -44.95 7.66 17.12
CA PRO A 2 -44.13 8.83 17.38
C PRO A 2 -43.57 9.36 16.04
N PRO A 3 -43.49 10.69 15.83
CA PRO A 3 -42.92 11.22 14.60
C PRO A 3 -41.45 10.83 14.49
N SER A 4 -41.08 10.21 13.38
CA SER A 4 -39.73 9.82 13.04
C SER A 4 -39.04 10.90 12.21
N LEU A 5 -37.74 11.07 12.41
CA LEU A 5 -36.87 11.98 11.68
C LEU A 5 -35.84 11.17 10.90
N ASN A 6 -35.66 11.49 9.62
CA ASN A 6 -34.58 10.92 8.82
C ASN A 6 -33.32 11.76 9.03
N VAL A 7 -32.22 11.08 9.35
CA VAL A 7 -30.94 11.70 9.66
C VAL A 7 -29.88 11.08 8.77
N ARG A 8 -29.07 11.93 8.16
CA ARG A 8 -27.92 11.55 7.38
C ARG A 8 -26.66 12.11 8.01
N VAL A 9 -25.70 11.24 8.28
CA VAL A 9 -24.43 11.59 8.90
C VAL A 9 -23.29 11.30 7.92
N TYR A 10 -22.57 12.34 7.56
CA TYR A 10 -21.39 12.24 6.71
C TYR A 10 -20.14 12.18 7.57
N THR A 11 -19.42 11.05 7.54
CA THR A 11 -18.01 11.04 7.97
C THR A 11 -17.16 11.68 6.85
N ILE A 12 -15.85 11.56 6.93
CA ILE A 12 -14.96 12.07 5.88
C ILE A 12 -14.92 11.15 4.64
N ASP A 13 -15.35 9.90 4.80
CA ASP A 13 -15.18 8.79 3.86
C ASP A 13 -16.41 7.87 3.74
N ALA A 14 -17.46 8.10 4.51
CA ALA A 14 -18.68 7.31 4.52
C ALA A 14 -19.92 8.20 4.74
N GLU A 15 -21.07 7.67 4.32
CA GLU A 15 -22.39 8.24 4.53
C GLU A 15 -23.22 7.22 5.31
N LEU A 16 -23.81 7.65 6.42
CA LEU A 16 -24.66 6.83 7.27
C LEU A 16 -26.06 7.41 7.30
N GLU A 17 -27.07 6.56 7.12
CA GLU A 17 -28.48 6.96 7.17
C GLU A 17 -29.19 6.28 8.32
N PHE A 18 -29.96 7.06 9.08
CA PHE A 18 -30.70 6.59 10.24
C PHE A 18 -32.12 7.17 10.23
N THR A 19 -33.06 6.37 10.71
CA THR A 19 -34.39 6.88 11.10
C THR A 19 -34.45 6.89 12.63
N VAL A 20 -34.51 8.09 13.20
CA VAL A 20 -34.53 8.30 14.66
C VAL A 20 -35.88 8.82 15.12
N LEU A 21 -36.18 8.71 16.41
CA LEU A 21 -37.41 9.26 16.97
C LEU A 21 -37.25 10.77 17.19
N SER A 22 -38.34 11.54 17.16
CA SER A 22 -38.29 12.97 17.49
C SER A 22 -37.80 13.25 18.92
N SER A 23 -37.91 12.28 19.82
CA SER A 23 -37.40 12.34 21.20
C SER A 23 -35.89 12.09 21.32
N THR A 24 -35.23 11.63 20.25
CA THR A 24 -33.81 11.25 20.27
C THR A 24 -32.94 12.45 20.62
N THR A 25 -32.04 12.25 21.59
CA THR A 25 -31.05 13.26 22.01
C THR A 25 -29.83 13.26 21.10
N GLY A 26 -29.04 14.33 21.15
CA GLY A 26 -27.78 14.40 20.44
C GLY A 26 -26.83 13.27 20.85
N GLN A 27 -26.79 12.93 22.15
CA GLN A 27 -26.02 11.79 22.67
C GLN A 27 -26.43 10.48 22.01
N GLN A 28 -27.73 10.19 21.94
CA GLN A 28 -28.21 8.94 21.36
C GLN A 28 -27.87 8.78 19.87
N LEU A 29 -27.98 9.86 19.09
CA LEU A 29 -27.55 9.84 17.69
C LEU A 29 -26.03 9.68 17.58
N PHE A 30 -25.28 10.40 18.41
CA PHE A 30 -23.82 10.30 18.43
C PHE A 30 -23.37 8.87 18.77
N ASP A 31 -23.94 8.26 19.81
CA ASP A 31 -23.68 6.87 20.21
C ASP A 31 -23.99 5.87 19.09
N GLN A 32 -25.07 6.10 18.34
CA GLN A 32 -25.43 5.26 17.20
C GLN A 32 -24.39 5.36 16.07
N VAL A 33 -23.89 6.56 15.79
CA VAL A 33 -22.84 6.79 14.77
C VAL A 33 -21.55 6.08 15.18
N VAL A 34 -21.05 6.32 16.40
CA VAL A 34 -19.75 5.76 16.83
C VAL A 34 -19.80 4.23 16.97
N LYS A 35 -20.92 3.66 17.41
CA LYS A 35 -21.13 2.19 17.40
C LYS A 35 -21.11 1.61 16.00
N THR A 36 -21.74 2.29 15.04
CA THR A 36 -21.75 1.85 13.62
C THR A 36 -20.34 1.89 13.02
N LEU A 37 -19.51 2.85 13.43
CA LEU A 37 -18.13 2.98 13.00
C LEU A 37 -17.14 2.09 13.77
N GLY A 38 -17.56 1.48 14.89
CA GLY A 38 -16.65 0.74 15.78
C GLY A 38 -15.66 1.65 16.54
N LEU A 39 -16.00 2.93 16.72
CA LEU A 39 -15.16 3.95 17.34
C LEU A 39 -15.46 4.07 18.84
N ARG A 40 -14.44 3.90 19.68
CA ARG A 40 -14.50 4.00 21.14
C ARG A 40 -13.84 5.27 21.68
N GLU A 41 -12.89 5.84 20.94
CA GLU A 41 -12.19 7.10 21.28
C GLU A 41 -13.06 8.34 20.99
N VAL A 42 -14.25 8.37 21.58
CA VAL A 42 -15.30 9.34 21.24
C VAL A 42 -14.99 10.78 21.63
N GLY A 43 -14.08 11.00 22.58
CA GLY A 43 -13.77 12.31 23.16
C GLY A 43 -13.28 13.36 22.16
N TYR A 44 -12.77 12.92 21.01
CA TYR A 44 -12.27 13.79 19.94
C TYR A 44 -13.36 14.28 18.99
N PHE A 45 -14.48 13.57 18.88
CA PHE A 45 -15.42 13.75 17.78
C PHE A 45 -16.69 14.48 18.20
N GLY A 46 -17.32 15.14 17.23
CA GLY A 46 -18.63 15.74 17.37
C GLY A 46 -19.43 15.63 16.07
N LEU A 47 -20.72 15.94 16.19
CA LEU A 47 -21.60 16.11 15.03
C LEU A 47 -21.79 17.59 14.78
N SER A 48 -21.49 18.05 13.57
CA SER A 48 -21.73 19.43 13.14
C SER A 48 -22.82 19.51 12.08
N TYR A 49 -23.57 20.61 12.04
CA TYR A 49 -24.60 20.88 11.05
C TYR A 49 -24.52 22.34 10.61
N ARG A 50 -25.16 22.70 9.49
CA ARG A 50 -25.31 24.10 9.11
C ARG A 50 -26.65 24.63 9.58
N ASP A 51 -26.62 25.75 10.31
CA ASP A 51 -27.85 26.46 10.70
C ASP A 51 -28.53 27.09 9.47
N PRO A 52 -29.79 27.56 9.59
CA PRO A 52 -30.49 28.23 8.49
C PRO A 52 -29.81 29.52 7.96
N LYS A 53 -28.82 30.05 8.69
CA LYS A 53 -28.03 31.23 8.31
C LYS A 53 -26.68 30.84 7.67
N GLY A 54 -26.43 29.55 7.47
CA GLY A 54 -25.23 28.99 6.85
C GLY A 54 -24.03 28.83 7.78
N PHE A 55 -24.17 29.05 9.09
CA PHE A 55 -23.09 28.85 10.05
C PHE A 55 -22.98 27.39 10.48
N THR A 56 -21.76 26.89 10.55
CA THR A 56 -21.47 25.57 11.11
C THR A 56 -21.65 25.60 12.62
N MET A 57 -22.48 24.69 13.14
CA MET A 57 -22.79 24.55 14.56
C MET A 57 -22.55 23.11 15.01
N TRP A 58 -22.09 22.94 16.24
CA TRP A 58 -21.92 21.62 16.85
C TRP A 58 -23.19 21.20 17.58
N LEU A 59 -23.56 19.93 17.43
CA LEU A 59 -24.70 19.32 18.07
C LEU A 59 -24.44 19.22 19.58
N ARG A 60 -25.36 19.75 20.37
CA ARG A 60 -25.34 19.58 21.83
C ARG A 60 -25.89 18.21 22.19
N LEU A 61 -25.07 17.41 22.87
CA LEU A 61 -25.40 16.01 23.20
C LEU A 61 -26.56 15.90 24.20
N ASP A 62 -26.73 16.87 25.09
CA ASP A 62 -27.78 16.94 26.11
C ASP A 62 -29.15 17.37 25.55
N LYS A 63 -29.21 17.87 24.31
CA LYS A 63 -30.43 18.40 23.70
C LYS A 63 -31.06 17.42 22.72
N LYS A 64 -32.38 17.53 22.54
CA LYS A 64 -33.14 16.77 21.54
C LYS A 64 -32.81 17.27 20.13
N ILE A 65 -32.69 16.35 19.18
CA ILE A 65 -32.42 16.71 17.78
C ILE A 65 -33.60 17.49 17.18
N SER A 66 -34.82 17.19 17.61
CA SER A 66 -36.03 17.95 17.23
C SER A 66 -36.05 19.40 17.72
N SER A 67 -35.17 19.77 18.67
CA SER A 67 -35.05 21.15 19.16
C SER A 67 -34.13 22.02 18.29
N LEU A 68 -33.48 21.44 17.29
CA LEU A 68 -32.61 22.18 16.37
C LEU A 68 -33.45 23.02 15.39
N ASP A 69 -32.92 24.18 15.01
CA ASP A 69 -33.60 25.07 14.05
C ASP A 69 -33.77 24.43 12.66
N ILE A 70 -32.96 23.41 12.36
CA ILE A 70 -33.01 22.62 11.12
C ILE A 70 -34.01 21.47 11.14
N ALA A 71 -34.69 21.23 12.28
CA ALA A 71 -35.60 20.09 12.46
C ALA A 71 -36.82 20.09 11.51
N LYS A 72 -37.02 21.16 10.72
CA LYS A 72 -38.06 21.29 9.70
C LYS A 72 -37.68 20.67 8.37
N ASP A 73 -36.40 20.37 8.15
CA ASP A 73 -35.93 19.75 6.92
C ASP A 73 -36.37 18.28 6.86
N PRO A 74 -36.75 17.77 5.68
CA PRO A 74 -37.22 16.39 5.52
C PRO A 74 -36.12 15.36 5.84
N CYS A 75 -34.85 15.75 5.75
CA CYS A 75 -33.70 14.96 6.13
C CYS A 75 -32.67 15.85 6.82
N LEU A 76 -32.34 15.53 8.07
CA LEU A 76 -31.37 16.27 8.86
C LEU A 76 -29.96 15.81 8.52
N THR A 77 -29.12 16.74 8.08
CA THR A 77 -27.75 16.43 7.68
C THR A 77 -26.74 16.85 8.75
N PHE A 78 -25.90 15.92 9.18
CA PHE A 78 -24.79 16.16 10.09
C PHE A 78 -23.46 15.72 9.46
N ASN A 79 -22.37 16.33 9.90
CA ASN A 79 -21.01 15.93 9.58
C ASN A 79 -20.34 15.44 10.87
N PHE A 80 -19.89 14.19 10.86
CA PHE A 80 -19.09 13.62 11.93
C PHE A 80 -17.62 14.01 11.71
N ARG A 81 -17.06 14.80 12.62
CA ARG A 81 -15.72 15.42 12.48
C ARG A 81 -14.99 15.40 13.82
N ALA A 82 -13.66 15.34 13.76
CA ALA A 82 -12.84 15.61 14.93
C ALA A 82 -12.96 17.10 15.28
N GLN A 83 -13.39 17.38 16.50
CA GLN A 83 -13.52 18.73 17.06
C GLN A 83 -12.33 19.06 17.96
N PHE A 84 -11.80 18.06 18.65
CA PHE A 84 -10.68 18.18 19.58
C PHE A 84 -9.52 17.34 19.08
N PHE A 85 -8.31 17.87 19.19
CA PHE A 85 -7.10 17.22 18.71
C PHE A 85 -6.31 16.65 19.90
N PRO A 86 -5.56 15.56 19.69
CA PRO A 86 -4.61 15.07 20.69
C PRO A 86 -3.47 16.09 20.93
N GLU A 87 -2.87 16.06 22.12
CA GLU A 87 -1.57 16.70 22.40
C GLU A 87 -0.46 16.00 21.59
N ASP A 88 -0.47 14.66 21.58
CA ASP A 88 0.42 13.84 20.74
C ASP A 88 -0.37 12.74 20.03
N VAL A 89 -0.36 12.75 18.70
CA VAL A 89 -1.08 11.77 17.86
C VAL A 89 -0.57 10.35 18.05
N ALA A 90 0.74 10.16 18.32
CA ALA A 90 1.35 8.84 18.43
C ALA A 90 0.99 8.15 19.74
N GLU A 91 0.88 8.92 20.82
CA GLU A 91 0.58 8.44 22.16
C GLU A 91 -0.92 8.33 22.45
N GLU A 92 -1.75 9.16 21.82
CA GLU A 92 -3.19 9.22 22.12
C GLU A 92 -4.06 8.42 21.15
N LEU A 93 -3.73 8.36 19.86
CA LEU A 93 -4.61 7.72 18.88
C LEU A 93 -4.39 6.21 18.82
N ILE A 94 -5.31 5.46 19.41
CA ILE A 94 -5.18 4.02 19.60
C ILE A 94 -5.74 3.24 18.40
N GLN A 95 -7.01 3.47 18.04
CA GLN A 95 -7.70 2.67 17.03
C GLN A 95 -7.39 3.12 15.60
N ASP A 96 -7.25 2.15 14.68
CA ASP A 96 -7.01 2.41 13.26
C ASP A 96 -8.12 3.27 12.62
N ILE A 97 -9.39 3.10 13.05
CA ILE A 97 -10.50 3.96 12.57
C ILE A 97 -10.33 5.41 13.01
N THR A 98 -9.93 5.65 14.25
CA THR A 98 -9.69 7.00 14.78
C THR A 98 -8.56 7.67 14.03
N GLN A 99 -7.43 6.98 13.87
CA GLN A 99 -6.29 7.46 13.09
C GLN A 99 -6.67 7.80 11.66
N ARG A 100 -7.44 6.92 10.99
CA ARG A 100 -7.90 7.14 9.61
C ARG A 100 -8.80 8.36 9.48
N LEU A 101 -9.74 8.57 10.41
CA LEU A 101 -10.62 9.74 10.39
C LEU A 101 -9.86 11.05 10.63
N PHE A 102 -8.91 11.06 11.57
CA PHE A 102 -8.02 12.21 11.78
C PHE A 102 -7.15 12.50 10.56
N TYR A 103 -6.47 11.48 10.02
CA TYR A 103 -5.63 11.59 8.84
C TYR A 103 -6.40 12.20 7.66
N LEU A 104 -7.59 11.68 7.35
CA LEU A 104 -8.38 12.17 6.23
C LEU A 104 -8.89 13.60 6.46
N GLN A 105 -9.26 13.96 7.70
CA GLN A 105 -9.69 15.32 8.03
C GLN A 105 -8.53 16.32 7.91
N VAL A 106 -7.37 16.00 8.50
CA VAL A 106 -6.18 16.87 8.46
C VAL A 106 -5.65 17.01 7.03
N LYS A 107 -5.58 15.90 6.28
CA LYS A 107 -5.21 15.94 4.86
C LYS A 107 -6.11 16.86 4.06
N ARG A 108 -7.42 16.79 4.29
CA ARG A 108 -8.38 17.68 3.62
C ARG A 108 -8.16 19.14 4.01
N SER A 109 -7.90 19.42 5.29
CA SER A 109 -7.60 20.78 5.76
C SER A 109 -6.30 21.36 5.18
N ILE A 110 -5.28 20.53 4.96
CA ILE A 110 -4.03 20.96 4.30
C ILE A 110 -4.28 21.24 2.81
N LEU A 111 -4.94 20.33 2.09
CA LEU A 111 -5.23 20.51 0.66
C LEU A 111 -6.18 21.68 0.38
N ASN A 112 -7.08 21.98 1.32
CA ASN A 112 -7.98 23.13 1.26
C ASN A 112 -7.33 24.44 1.73
N GLU A 113 -6.08 24.42 2.20
CA GLU A 113 -5.36 25.57 2.75
C GLU A 113 -5.98 26.17 4.03
N ASP A 114 -6.78 25.37 4.75
CA ASP A 114 -7.24 25.70 6.11
C ASP A 114 -6.07 25.65 7.11
N ILE A 115 -5.11 24.75 6.86
CA ILE A 115 -3.84 24.62 7.58
C ILE A 115 -2.73 24.96 6.60
N TYR A 116 -1.92 25.97 6.93
CA TYR A 116 -0.73 26.29 6.16
C TYR A 116 0.29 25.14 6.23
N SER A 117 0.78 24.71 5.06
CA SER A 117 1.84 23.72 4.95
C SER A 117 2.89 24.21 3.95
N PRO A 118 4.18 24.30 4.32
CA PRO A 118 5.23 24.67 3.38
C PRO A 118 5.45 23.56 2.34
N ALA A 119 6.11 23.89 1.24
CA ALA A 119 6.23 23.00 0.08
C ALA A 119 7.00 21.70 0.37
N ASP A 120 8.08 21.77 1.14
CA ASP A 120 8.87 20.62 1.60
C ASP A 120 8.00 19.64 2.40
N VAL A 121 7.23 20.16 3.36
CA VAL A 121 6.30 19.34 4.15
C VAL A 121 5.19 18.79 3.25
N SER A 122 4.59 19.59 2.37
CA SER A 122 3.51 19.16 1.49
C SER A 122 3.91 18.00 0.57
N VAL A 123 5.12 18.02 0.00
CA VAL A 123 5.63 16.91 -0.83
C VAL A 123 5.83 15.64 -0.02
N LEU A 124 6.42 15.74 1.18
CA LEU A 124 6.61 14.58 2.04
C LEU A 124 5.26 13.99 2.47
N LEU A 125 4.31 14.84 2.87
CA LEU A 125 2.94 14.44 3.20
C LEU A 125 2.23 13.77 2.02
N ALA A 126 2.39 14.29 0.79
CA ALA A 126 1.85 13.66 -0.41
C ALA A 126 2.39 12.23 -0.61
N SER A 127 3.69 12.01 -0.36
CA SER A 127 4.29 10.69 -0.48
C SER A 127 3.74 9.68 0.55
N TYR A 128 3.52 10.10 1.80
CA TYR A 128 2.86 9.28 2.81
C TYR A 128 1.38 9.04 2.46
N ALA A 129 0.70 10.03 1.87
CA ALA A 129 -0.68 9.86 1.42
C ALA A 129 -0.83 8.83 0.29
N LEU A 130 0.14 8.75 -0.62
CA LEU A 130 0.19 7.70 -1.65
C LEU A 130 0.42 6.32 -1.02
N GLN A 131 1.35 6.21 -0.06
CA GLN A 131 1.57 4.96 0.67
C GLN A 131 0.31 4.51 1.43
N ALA A 132 -0.40 5.44 2.08
CA ALA A 132 -1.66 5.14 2.77
C ALA A 132 -2.77 4.70 1.81
N LYS A 133 -2.86 5.30 0.62
CA LYS A 133 -3.90 4.99 -0.38
C LYS A 133 -3.62 3.70 -1.15
N TYR A 134 -2.41 3.56 -1.69
CA TYR A 134 -2.06 2.51 -2.64
C TYR A 134 -1.20 1.38 -2.04
N GLY A 135 -0.51 1.62 -0.91
CA GLY A 135 0.55 0.75 -0.41
C GLY A 135 1.86 0.98 -1.16
N ASP A 136 2.69 -0.06 -1.27
CA ASP A 136 4.02 0.06 -1.90
C ASP A 136 3.94 0.51 -3.37
N PHE A 137 4.92 1.31 -3.77
CA PHE A 137 5.02 1.84 -5.13
C PHE A 137 5.08 0.72 -6.19
N HIS A 138 4.27 0.87 -7.24
CA HIS A 138 4.37 0.06 -8.45
C HIS A 138 4.26 0.94 -9.70
N LYS A 139 5.07 0.65 -10.72
CA LYS A 139 5.13 1.47 -11.96
C LYS A 139 3.80 1.55 -12.73
N SER A 140 2.87 0.63 -12.48
CA SER A 140 1.55 0.62 -13.12
C SER A 140 0.55 1.60 -12.50
N ILE A 141 0.86 2.20 -11.35
CA ILE A 141 -0.05 3.10 -10.64
C ILE A 141 0.13 4.51 -11.20
N SER A 142 -0.95 5.09 -11.73
CA SER A 142 -1.00 6.50 -12.13
C SER A 142 -1.52 7.35 -10.97
N ILE A 143 -0.86 8.49 -10.73
CA ILE A 143 -1.22 9.47 -9.69
C ILE A 143 -1.78 10.76 -10.28
N SER A 144 -2.03 10.80 -11.58
CA SER A 144 -2.44 12.01 -12.32
C SER A 144 -3.89 12.45 -12.06
N GLU A 145 -4.67 11.70 -11.28
CA GLU A 145 -6.00 12.11 -10.81
C GLU A 145 -6.00 12.51 -9.33
N ASP A 146 -4.90 12.26 -8.61
CA ASP A 146 -4.82 12.53 -7.19
C ASP A 146 -4.57 14.01 -6.90
N ASN A 147 -5.40 14.59 -6.04
CA ASN A 147 -5.13 15.90 -5.45
C ASN A 147 -4.14 15.74 -4.29
N LEU A 148 -2.86 16.02 -4.53
CA LEU A 148 -1.76 15.69 -3.63
C LEU A 148 -1.13 16.90 -2.94
N LEU A 149 -1.21 18.09 -3.54
CA LEU A 149 -0.56 19.31 -3.05
C LEU A 149 -1.56 20.46 -2.94
N PRO A 150 -1.40 21.37 -1.97
CA PRO A 150 -2.15 22.62 -1.94
C PRO A 150 -1.92 23.44 -3.22
N GLN A 151 -2.94 24.16 -3.68
CA GLN A 151 -2.86 24.93 -4.93
C GLN A 151 -1.77 26.00 -4.88
N SER A 152 -1.62 26.69 -3.74
CA SER A 152 -0.55 27.68 -3.53
C SER A 152 0.85 27.07 -3.65
N VAL A 153 1.07 25.82 -3.23
CA VAL A 153 2.38 25.16 -3.38
C VAL A 153 2.71 24.96 -4.85
N ILE A 154 1.73 24.54 -5.66
CA ILE A 154 1.89 24.37 -7.10
C ILE A 154 2.17 25.72 -7.77
N ASP A 155 1.36 26.74 -7.47
CA ASP A 155 1.43 28.06 -8.10
C ASP A 155 2.72 28.83 -7.72
N ASN A 156 3.24 28.59 -6.52
CA ASN A 156 4.41 29.30 -6.00
C ASN A 156 5.76 28.72 -6.48
N HIS A 157 5.77 27.59 -7.21
CA HIS A 157 6.99 26.97 -7.74
C HIS A 157 6.95 26.86 -9.26
N LYS A 158 8.11 27.02 -9.90
CA LYS A 158 8.25 26.89 -11.36
C LYS A 158 8.46 25.42 -11.73
N LEU A 159 7.51 24.57 -11.36
CA LEU A 159 7.54 23.14 -11.58
C LEU A 159 6.33 22.71 -12.42
N SER A 160 6.58 21.90 -13.43
CA SER A 160 5.52 21.21 -14.16
C SER A 160 4.84 20.16 -13.27
N ARG A 161 3.65 19.71 -13.69
CA ARG A 161 2.91 18.67 -12.97
C ARG A 161 3.72 17.37 -12.90
N GLU A 162 4.34 16.99 -14.01
CA GLU A 162 5.16 15.79 -14.13
C GLU A 162 6.38 15.83 -13.20
N GLU A 163 7.00 17.00 -13.06
CA GLU A 163 8.11 17.22 -12.13
C GLU A 163 7.68 17.14 -10.66
N TRP A 164 6.46 17.54 -10.32
CA TRP A 164 5.91 17.32 -8.98
C TRP A 164 5.65 15.84 -8.71
N GLU A 165 5.02 15.16 -9.68
CA GLU A 165 4.74 13.72 -9.61
C GLU A 165 6.03 12.91 -9.44
N GLU A 166 7.09 13.20 -10.20
CA GLU A 166 8.39 12.53 -10.08
C GLU A 166 9.01 12.68 -8.68
N ARG A 167 8.93 13.87 -8.08
CA ARG A 167 9.42 14.14 -6.73
C ARG A 167 8.64 13.34 -5.69
N ILE A 168 7.32 13.41 -5.74
CA ILE A 168 6.45 12.69 -4.81
C ILE A 168 6.67 11.18 -4.93
N ILE A 169 6.79 10.66 -6.16
CA ILE A 169 7.07 9.23 -6.41
C ILE A 169 8.44 8.83 -5.86
N THR A 170 9.46 9.68 -5.97
CA THR A 170 10.78 9.42 -5.42
C THR A 170 10.69 9.19 -3.90
N TRP A 171 9.98 10.06 -3.19
CA TRP A 171 9.76 9.89 -1.75
C TRP A 171 8.81 8.73 -1.41
N TRP A 172 7.84 8.41 -2.27
CA TRP A 172 6.95 7.28 -2.04
C TRP A 172 7.70 5.93 -2.09
N LYS A 173 8.71 5.79 -2.95
CA LYS A 173 9.56 4.59 -3.01
C LYS A 173 10.30 4.33 -1.69
N ASP A 174 10.67 5.38 -0.96
CA ASP A 174 11.35 5.26 0.34
C ASP A 174 10.44 4.70 1.45
N HIS A 175 9.12 4.68 1.25
CA HIS A 175 8.14 4.16 2.21
C HIS A 175 7.76 2.70 1.95
N THR A 176 8.55 1.99 1.13
CA THR A 176 8.31 0.57 0.85
C THR A 176 8.24 -0.24 2.15
N ASP A 177 7.31 -1.19 2.20
CA ASP A 177 7.02 -2.05 3.37
C ASP A 177 6.31 -1.35 4.55
N LEU A 178 6.12 -0.03 4.51
CA LEU A 178 5.33 0.68 5.51
C LEU A 178 3.84 0.28 5.40
N LEU A 179 3.18 -0.02 6.52
CA LEU A 179 1.74 -0.31 6.52
C LEU A 179 0.93 0.96 6.23
N ARG A 180 -0.31 0.79 5.78
CA ARG A 180 -1.20 1.92 5.48
C ARG A 180 -1.48 2.75 6.74
N GLU A 181 -1.73 2.07 7.85
CA GLU A 181 -1.98 2.67 9.16
C GLU A 181 -0.76 3.42 9.68
N GLU A 182 0.43 2.85 9.48
CA GLU A 182 1.69 3.51 9.85
C GLU A 182 1.95 4.74 8.98
N ALA A 183 1.68 4.68 7.68
CA ALA A 183 1.78 5.84 6.79
C ALA A 183 0.80 6.96 7.20
N MET A 184 -0.42 6.62 7.63
CA MET A 184 -1.38 7.58 8.18
C MET A 184 -0.88 8.19 9.49
N MET A 185 -0.27 7.39 10.36
CA MET A 185 0.32 7.88 11.62
C MET A 185 1.52 8.80 11.37
N GLU A 186 2.46 8.44 10.48
CA GLU A 186 3.61 9.28 10.12
C GLU A 186 3.16 10.60 9.47
N TYR A 187 2.11 10.56 8.65
CA TYR A 187 1.47 11.78 8.14
C TYR A 187 1.02 12.67 9.31
N LEU A 188 0.29 12.11 10.28
CA LEU A 188 -0.22 12.86 11.42
C LEU A 188 0.91 13.44 12.29
N LYS A 189 1.97 12.68 12.58
CA LYS A 189 3.14 13.13 13.34
C LYS A 189 3.84 14.31 12.69
N ILE A 190 3.94 14.34 11.36
CA ILE A 190 4.52 15.50 10.67
C ILE A 190 3.56 16.70 10.74
N THR A 191 2.25 16.46 10.60
CA THR A 191 1.27 17.55 10.59
C THR A 191 1.03 18.17 11.96
N GLN A 192 1.22 17.44 13.06
CA GLN A 192 0.98 17.99 14.39
C GLN A 192 1.93 19.15 14.73
N ASP A 193 3.10 19.16 14.11
CA ASP A 193 4.13 20.18 14.28
C ASP A 193 3.86 21.45 13.47
N LEU A 194 2.88 21.44 12.56
CA LEU A 194 2.49 22.64 11.82
C LEU A 194 1.86 23.67 12.76
N GLU A 195 2.16 24.95 12.52
CA GLU A 195 1.82 26.04 13.44
C GLU A 195 0.30 26.24 13.59
N MET A 196 -0.46 25.97 12.52
CA MET A 196 -1.92 26.09 12.50
C MET A 196 -2.66 24.80 12.87
N TYR A 197 -1.95 23.69 13.09
CA TYR A 197 -2.57 22.40 13.39
C TYR A 197 -3.33 22.44 14.71
N GLY A 198 -4.61 22.04 14.67
CA GLY A 198 -5.47 21.94 15.84
C GLY A 198 -5.92 23.28 16.45
N VAL A 199 -5.57 24.42 15.83
CA VAL A 199 -5.85 25.75 16.36
C VAL A 199 -7.19 26.28 15.85
N ASN A 200 -8.10 26.62 16.75
CA ASN A 200 -9.34 27.32 16.43
C ASN A 200 -9.17 28.82 16.63
N TYR A 201 -9.26 29.60 15.54
CA TYR A 201 -9.04 31.05 15.56
C TYR A 201 -10.34 31.85 15.73
N PHE A 202 -10.31 32.85 16.61
CA PHE A 202 -11.41 33.78 16.87
C PHE A 202 -10.94 35.22 16.88
N GLU A 203 -11.67 36.09 16.18
CA GLU A 203 -11.46 37.55 16.25
C GLU A 203 -11.87 38.09 17.62
N ILE A 204 -10.92 38.75 18.28
CA ILE A 204 -11.10 39.34 19.61
C ILE A 204 -10.48 40.74 19.67
N LYS A 205 -10.82 41.49 20.72
CA LYS A 205 -10.20 42.76 21.05
C LYS A 205 -9.74 42.81 22.50
N ASN A 206 -8.61 43.45 22.75
CA ASN A 206 -8.17 43.77 24.11
C ASN A 206 -8.93 45.00 24.67
N LYS A 207 -8.59 45.48 25.88
CA LYS A 207 -9.29 46.63 26.48
C LYS A 207 -9.05 47.93 25.72
N LYS A 208 -7.95 48.05 24.98
CA LYS A 208 -7.62 49.20 24.13
C LYS A 208 -8.36 49.19 22.79
N GLY A 209 -8.98 48.07 22.43
CA GLY A 209 -9.71 47.90 21.18
C GLY A 209 -8.85 47.41 20.00
N SER A 210 -7.60 47.01 20.24
CA SER A 210 -6.71 46.41 19.24
C SER A 210 -7.32 45.13 18.69
N ASP A 211 -7.38 45.00 17.36
CA ASP A 211 -7.83 43.76 16.72
C ASP A 211 -6.76 42.68 16.89
N LEU A 212 -7.16 41.53 17.41
CA LEU A 212 -6.30 40.38 17.69
C LEU A 212 -7.04 39.08 17.35
N LEU A 213 -6.29 37.99 17.30
CA LEU A 213 -6.83 36.65 17.12
C LEU A 213 -6.53 35.80 18.34
N LEU A 214 -7.54 35.13 18.88
CA LEU A 214 -7.42 34.09 19.90
C LEU A 214 -7.34 32.73 19.21
N GLY A 215 -6.29 31.97 19.43
CA GLY A 215 -6.20 30.56 19.12
C GLY A 215 -6.53 29.71 20.36
N VAL A 216 -7.43 28.75 20.19
CA VAL A 216 -7.76 27.73 21.20
C VAL A 216 -7.34 26.37 20.66
N ASP A 217 -6.46 25.67 21.38
CA ASP A 217 -5.96 24.35 20.99
C ASP A 217 -5.87 23.39 22.21
N ALA A 218 -5.32 22.20 21.99
CA ALA A 218 -5.16 21.18 23.02
C ALA A 218 -4.12 21.58 24.11
N LEU A 219 -3.22 22.51 23.81
CA LEU A 219 -2.10 22.91 24.68
C LEU A 219 -2.44 24.16 25.52
N GLY A 220 -3.33 25.02 25.05
CA GLY A 220 -3.75 26.21 25.77
C GLY A 220 -4.45 27.27 24.92
N LEU A 221 -4.23 28.52 25.32
CA LEU A 221 -4.71 29.72 24.65
C LEU A 221 -3.54 30.53 24.12
N ASN A 222 -3.63 30.93 22.85
CA ASN A 222 -2.58 31.68 22.17
C ASN A 222 -3.16 32.96 21.56
N ILE A 223 -2.41 34.06 21.59
CA ILE A 223 -2.81 35.34 21.01
C ILE A 223 -1.93 35.64 19.80
N TYR A 224 -2.58 36.01 18.70
CA TYR A 224 -1.94 36.31 17.43
C TYR A 224 -2.32 37.71 16.96
N GLU A 225 -1.44 38.29 16.15
CA GLU A 225 -1.77 39.50 15.39
C GLU A 225 -2.71 39.13 14.22
N PRO A 226 -3.63 40.01 13.79
CA PRO A 226 -4.64 39.67 12.76
C PRO A 226 -4.07 39.14 11.44
N ASN A 227 -2.85 39.55 11.10
CA ASN A 227 -2.21 39.23 9.83
C ASN A 227 -1.12 38.14 9.95
N ASP A 228 -0.99 37.49 11.12
CA ASP A 228 0.00 36.43 11.35
C ASP A 228 -0.65 35.33 12.19
N LYS A 229 -1.18 34.29 11.52
CA LYS A 229 -1.78 33.12 12.18
C LYS A 229 -0.76 32.04 12.54
N LEU A 230 0.50 32.19 12.11
CA LEU A 230 1.54 31.19 12.33
C LEU A 230 2.24 31.44 13.66
N ILE A 231 2.61 32.68 13.95
CA ILE A 231 3.43 33.02 15.10
C ILE A 231 2.57 33.67 16.20
N PRO A 232 2.25 32.95 17.29
CA PRO A 232 1.62 33.56 18.44
C PRO A 232 2.58 34.53 19.15
N ARG A 233 2.02 35.55 19.81
CA ARG A 233 2.75 36.58 20.57
C ARG A 233 2.70 36.36 22.09
N VAL A 234 1.59 35.81 22.58
CA VAL A 234 1.34 35.56 24.02
C VAL A 234 0.65 34.22 24.16
N GLY A 235 1.05 33.41 25.15
CA GLY A 235 0.45 32.09 25.41
C GLY A 235 0.09 31.87 26.87
N PHE A 236 -1.01 31.15 27.12
CA PHE A 236 -1.45 30.71 28.44
C PHE A 236 -1.73 29.20 28.39
N PRO A 237 -0.90 28.36 29.04
CA PRO A 237 -1.16 26.93 29.09
C PRO A 237 -2.40 26.64 29.93
N TRP A 238 -3.06 25.51 29.67
CA TRP A 238 -4.24 25.09 30.44
C TRP A 238 -3.95 24.95 31.95
N SER A 239 -2.72 24.56 32.32
CA SER A 239 -2.26 24.51 33.72
C SER A 239 -2.30 25.85 34.47
N GLU A 240 -2.46 26.99 33.80
CA GLU A 240 -2.55 28.30 34.45
C GLU A 240 -3.99 28.83 34.57
N ILE A 241 -4.98 28.11 34.02
CA ILE A 241 -6.35 28.57 33.93
C ILE A 241 -7.20 27.93 35.02
N ARG A 242 -7.93 28.75 35.78
CA ARG A 242 -8.80 28.31 36.88
C ARG A 242 -10.27 28.29 36.49
N ASN A 243 -10.75 29.37 35.89
CA ASN A 243 -12.17 29.55 35.58
C ASN A 243 -12.32 30.38 34.31
N ILE A 244 -13.32 30.03 33.50
CA ILE A 244 -13.62 30.65 32.22
C ILE A 244 -15.09 31.06 32.24
N SER A 245 -15.36 32.32 31.93
CA SER A 245 -16.71 32.87 31.93
C SER A 245 -16.84 34.00 30.91
N PHE A 246 -18.07 34.35 30.54
CA PHE A 246 -18.32 35.54 29.75
C PHE A 246 -19.64 36.21 30.14
N ASN A 247 -19.71 37.51 29.88
CA ASN A 247 -20.91 38.32 30.02
C ASN A 247 -21.10 39.17 28.76
N ASP A 248 -22.17 38.89 28.02
CA ASP A 248 -22.44 39.46 26.69
C ASP A 248 -21.24 39.32 25.74
N LYS A 249 -20.52 40.41 25.46
CA LYS A 249 -19.33 40.44 24.60
C LYS A 249 -18.02 40.27 25.36
N LYS A 250 -18.01 40.49 26.67
CA LYS A 250 -16.80 40.47 27.51
C LYS A 250 -16.52 39.04 27.98
N PHE A 251 -15.36 38.51 27.61
CA PHE A 251 -14.86 37.22 28.04
C PHE A 251 -13.84 37.40 29.15
N ILE A 252 -13.89 36.55 30.19
CA ILE A 252 -13.10 36.68 31.41
C ILE A 252 -12.51 35.32 31.78
N ILE A 253 -11.18 35.26 31.83
CA ILE A 253 -10.41 34.09 32.22
C ILE A 253 -9.66 34.41 33.51
N LYS A 254 -9.95 33.64 34.56
CA LYS A 254 -9.31 33.78 35.86
C LYS A 254 -8.10 32.84 35.92
N PRO A 255 -6.90 33.36 36.21
CA PRO A 255 -5.74 32.52 36.38
C PRO A 255 -5.79 31.71 37.69
N ILE A 256 -4.97 30.67 37.78
CA ILE A 256 -4.75 29.95 39.04
C ILE A 256 -4.01 30.84 40.03
N ASP A 257 -3.02 31.62 39.60
CA ASP A 257 -2.39 32.59 40.47
C ASP A 257 -3.38 33.68 40.88
N LYS A 258 -3.80 33.66 42.15
CA LYS A 258 -4.77 34.62 42.71
C LYS A 258 -4.24 36.06 42.72
N ASN A 259 -2.92 36.24 42.62
CA ASN A 259 -2.29 37.57 42.60
C ASN A 259 -2.21 38.15 41.18
N SER A 260 -2.41 37.32 40.16
CA SER A 260 -2.42 37.75 38.77
C SER A 260 -3.79 38.34 38.39
N PRO A 261 -3.81 39.38 37.54
CA PRO A 261 -5.06 39.99 37.08
C PRO A 261 -5.88 39.01 36.23
N GLU A 262 -7.17 39.28 36.08
CA GLU A 262 -8.02 38.54 35.14
C GLU A 262 -7.62 38.83 33.69
N PHE A 263 -7.49 37.79 32.88
CA PHE A 263 -7.29 37.92 31.43
C PHE A 263 -8.65 38.18 30.78
N VAL A 264 -8.80 39.34 30.12
CA VAL A 264 -10.09 39.83 29.63
C VAL A 264 -9.97 40.27 28.19
N PHE A 265 -10.88 39.78 27.34
CA PHE A 265 -11.00 40.20 25.94
C PHE A 265 -12.47 40.37 25.54
N ILE A 266 -12.69 40.97 24.38
CA ILE A 266 -14.03 41.24 23.83
C ILE A 266 -14.18 40.51 22.50
N ALA A 267 -15.17 39.65 22.39
CA ALA A 267 -15.54 39.04 21.10
C ALA A 267 -16.69 39.84 20.44
N PRO A 268 -16.78 39.86 19.10
CA PRO A 268 -17.74 40.71 18.41
C PRO A 268 -19.20 40.27 18.59
N ARG A 269 -19.45 38.99 18.88
CA ARG A 269 -20.80 38.40 18.96
C ARG A 269 -20.92 37.40 20.12
N LEU A 270 -22.07 37.43 20.82
CA LEU A 270 -22.41 36.49 21.92
C LEU A 270 -22.24 35.02 21.53
N ARG A 271 -22.66 34.64 20.31
CA ARG A 271 -22.53 33.27 19.81
C ARG A 271 -21.07 32.78 19.72
N ILE A 272 -20.13 33.70 19.46
CA ILE A 272 -18.71 33.38 19.38
C ILE A 272 -18.19 33.08 20.78
N ASN A 273 -18.61 33.86 21.78
CA ASN A 273 -18.28 33.58 23.18
C ASN A 273 -18.78 32.20 23.64
N LYS A 274 -20.00 31.80 23.24
CA LYS A 274 -20.51 30.44 23.51
C LYS A 274 -19.64 29.34 22.89
N LEU A 275 -19.20 29.56 21.65
CA LEU A 275 -18.31 28.62 20.95
C LEU A 275 -16.93 28.55 21.60
N ILE A 276 -16.32 29.70 21.91
CA ILE A 276 -15.04 29.78 22.62
C ILE A 276 -15.15 29.06 23.97
N LEU A 277 -16.18 29.36 24.77
CA LEU A 277 -16.38 28.72 26.07
C LEU A 277 -16.48 27.19 25.95
N SER A 278 -17.29 26.69 25.02
CA SER A 278 -17.43 25.25 24.77
C SER A 278 -16.11 24.58 24.38
N LEU A 279 -15.31 25.24 23.55
CA LEU A 279 -14.01 24.71 23.13
C LEU A 279 -13.00 24.75 24.27
N CYS A 280 -12.93 25.85 25.03
CA CYS A 280 -12.00 25.97 26.15
C CYS A 280 -12.33 24.96 27.25
N MET A 281 -13.60 24.80 27.60
CA MET A 281 -14.04 23.83 28.61
C MET A 281 -13.59 22.41 28.24
N LYS A 282 -13.87 21.98 27.00
CA LYS A 282 -13.59 20.60 26.60
C LYS A 282 -12.11 20.34 26.36
N ASN A 283 -11.35 21.28 25.79
CA ASN A 283 -9.89 21.16 25.70
C ASN A 283 -9.24 21.10 27.09
N HIS A 284 -9.68 21.95 28.03
CA HIS A 284 -9.16 21.91 29.40
C HIS A 284 -9.56 20.62 30.14
N GLU A 285 -10.77 20.09 29.93
CA GLU A 285 -11.18 18.78 30.46
C GLU A 285 -10.28 17.65 29.95
N LEU A 286 -10.04 17.59 28.63
CA LEU A 286 -9.14 16.60 28.00
C LEU A 286 -7.70 16.77 28.49
N TYR A 287 -7.21 18.00 28.60
CA TYR A 287 -5.90 18.32 29.15
C TYR A 287 -5.71 17.77 30.58
N LEU A 288 -6.73 17.92 31.44
CA LEU A 288 -6.71 17.36 32.80
C LEU A 288 -6.79 15.83 32.79
N GLN A 289 -7.59 15.24 31.89
CA GLN A 289 -7.70 13.78 31.75
C GLN A 289 -6.37 13.14 31.35
N ARG A 290 -5.62 13.74 30.41
CA ARG A 290 -4.30 13.26 29.96
C ARG A 290 -3.23 13.24 31.06
N ARG A 291 -3.41 14.04 32.11
CA ARG A 291 -2.50 14.13 33.27
C ARG A 291 -2.90 13.23 34.43
N GLN A 292 -4.04 12.54 34.30
CA GLN A 292 -4.45 11.48 35.22
C GLN A 292 -3.88 10.14 34.73
N ALA A 293 -3.91 9.14 35.61
CA ALA A 293 -3.52 7.78 35.22
C ALA A 293 -4.45 7.28 34.09
N GLU A 294 -3.84 6.66 33.07
CA GLU A 294 -4.58 6.07 31.96
C GLU A 294 -5.59 5.03 32.49
N SER A 295 -6.80 5.04 31.92
CA SER A 295 -7.84 4.09 32.31
C SER A 295 -7.46 2.66 31.93
N ILE A 296 -7.93 1.67 32.69
CA ILE A 296 -7.70 0.25 32.38
C ILE A 296 -8.24 -0.11 30.98
N GLU A 297 -9.37 0.48 30.58
CA GLU A 297 -9.96 0.27 29.25
C GLU A 297 -9.04 0.79 28.14
N SER A 298 -8.48 1.99 28.31
CA SER A 298 -7.51 2.57 27.37
C SER A 298 -6.24 1.73 27.27
N GLN A 299 -5.72 1.24 28.41
CA GLN A 299 -4.55 0.33 28.43
C GLN A 299 -4.83 -0.97 27.66
N GLN A 300 -5.98 -1.62 27.91
CA GLN A 300 -6.38 -2.83 27.19
C GLN A 300 -6.55 -2.57 25.69
N MET A 301 -7.12 -1.42 25.33
CA MET A 301 -7.28 -1.01 23.92
C MET A 301 -5.92 -0.85 23.24
N ARG A 302 -4.94 -0.24 23.92
CA ARG A 302 -3.57 -0.06 23.41
C ARG A 302 -2.87 -1.40 23.20
N ILE A 303 -2.96 -2.32 24.17
CA ILE A 303 -2.39 -3.67 24.06
C ILE A 303 -3.01 -4.40 22.85
N ALA A 304 -4.33 -4.38 22.72
CA ALA A 304 -5.02 -5.02 21.61
C ALA A 304 -4.61 -4.43 20.25
N ALA A 305 -4.51 -3.10 20.14
CA ALA A 305 -4.07 -2.42 18.92
C ALA A 305 -2.62 -2.78 18.54
N LEU A 306 -1.72 -2.88 19.53
CA LEU A 306 -0.32 -3.29 19.30
C LEU A 306 -0.22 -4.75 18.84
N GLU A 307 -1.00 -5.65 19.44
CA GLU A 307 -1.07 -7.05 19.02
C GLU A 307 -1.61 -7.19 17.59
N GLU A 308 -2.68 -6.47 17.24
CA GLU A 308 -3.25 -6.46 15.91
C GLU A 308 -2.22 -5.97 14.86
N ARG A 309 -1.51 -4.87 15.15
CA ARG A 309 -0.45 -4.35 14.27
C ARG A 309 0.69 -5.34 14.08
N ARG A 310 1.13 -6.00 15.16
CA ARG A 310 2.18 -7.03 15.09
C ARG A 310 1.74 -8.20 14.21
N ASN A 311 0.49 -8.65 14.36
CA ASN A 311 -0.07 -9.72 13.56
C ASN A 311 -0.14 -9.35 12.06
N LYS A 312 -0.62 -8.13 11.73
CA LYS A 312 -0.63 -7.61 10.35
C LYS A 312 0.77 -7.59 9.72
N LYS A 313 1.80 -7.17 10.48
CA LYS A 313 3.20 -7.20 10.01
C LYS A 313 3.68 -8.62 9.73
N PHE A 314 3.43 -9.54 10.65
CA PHE A 314 3.85 -10.94 10.50
C PHE A 314 3.15 -11.62 9.31
N GLU A 315 1.86 -11.39 9.13
CA GLU A 315 1.09 -11.90 7.99
C GLU A 315 1.63 -11.35 6.67
N ARG A 316 1.87 -10.04 6.57
CA ARG A 316 2.44 -9.42 5.37
C ARG A 316 3.82 -9.98 5.02
N GLN A 317 4.68 -10.17 6.03
CA GLN A 317 6.01 -10.77 5.83
C GLN A 317 5.89 -12.21 5.34
N SER A 318 5.01 -13.01 5.94
CA SER A 318 4.75 -14.40 5.53
C SER A 318 4.25 -14.48 4.08
N VAL A 319 3.35 -13.59 3.68
CA VAL A 319 2.86 -13.48 2.30
C VAL A 319 3.98 -13.08 1.33
N LYS A 320 4.86 -12.15 1.73
CA LYS A 320 6.01 -11.72 0.91
C LYS A 320 7.01 -12.86 0.70
N GLU A 321 7.31 -13.63 1.73
CA GLU A 321 8.17 -14.82 1.65
C GLU A 321 7.53 -15.91 0.78
N ALA A 322 6.23 -16.16 0.92
CA ALA A 322 5.51 -17.10 0.07
C ALA A 322 5.54 -16.67 -1.41
N LYS A 323 5.33 -15.39 -1.73
CA LYS A 323 5.45 -14.86 -3.10
C LYS A 323 6.84 -15.08 -3.69
N LYS A 324 7.91 -14.81 -2.92
CA LYS A 324 9.29 -15.08 -3.37
C LYS A 324 9.53 -16.55 -3.68
N LYS A 325 9.00 -17.45 -2.85
CA LYS A 325 9.08 -18.91 -3.09
C LYS A 325 8.34 -19.31 -4.36
N ILE A 326 7.15 -18.78 -4.58
CA ILE A 326 6.37 -19.04 -5.81
C ILE A 326 7.16 -18.57 -7.05
N GLU A 327 7.70 -17.36 -7.01
CA GLU A 327 8.49 -16.80 -8.12
C GLU A 327 9.76 -17.62 -8.40
N GLN A 328 10.40 -18.16 -7.36
CA GLN A 328 11.54 -19.05 -7.50
C GLN A 328 11.13 -20.38 -8.14
N ILE A 329 10.03 -21.00 -7.67
CA ILE A 329 9.49 -22.24 -8.25
C ILE A 329 9.09 -22.03 -9.71
N GLU A 330 8.51 -20.88 -10.06
CA GLU A 330 8.16 -20.55 -11.45
C GLU A 330 9.40 -20.42 -12.34
N ARG A 331 10.49 -19.82 -11.84
CA ARG A 331 11.78 -19.75 -12.54
C ARG A 331 12.40 -21.13 -12.73
N GLU A 332 12.48 -21.93 -11.67
CA GLU A 332 13.01 -23.31 -11.73
C GLU A 332 12.19 -24.18 -12.69
N LYS A 333 10.86 -24.02 -12.69
CA LYS A 333 9.97 -24.71 -13.63
C LYS A 333 10.21 -24.27 -15.07
N GLU A 334 10.46 -23.00 -15.33
CA GLU A 334 10.79 -22.51 -16.67
C GLU A 334 12.13 -23.06 -17.17
N GLU A 335 13.16 -23.05 -16.32
CA GLU A 335 14.46 -23.65 -16.64
C GLU A 335 14.35 -25.16 -16.94
N LEU A 336 13.53 -25.89 -16.16
CA LEU A 336 13.25 -27.30 -16.41
C LEU A 336 12.49 -27.50 -17.73
N ARG A 337 11.52 -26.63 -18.06
CA ARG A 337 10.79 -26.69 -19.34
C ARG A 337 11.71 -26.45 -20.53
N GLU A 338 12.57 -25.44 -20.48
CA GLU A 338 13.56 -25.18 -21.53
C GLU A 338 14.52 -26.36 -21.71
N ARG A 339 14.96 -26.96 -20.59
CA ARG A 339 15.85 -28.12 -20.61
C ARG A 339 15.17 -29.35 -21.21
N LEU A 340 13.91 -29.62 -20.86
CA LEU A 340 13.12 -30.70 -21.45
C LEU A 340 12.91 -30.47 -22.95
N SER A 341 12.62 -29.24 -23.39
CA SER A 341 12.48 -28.91 -24.82
C SER A 341 13.76 -29.22 -25.61
N LYS A 342 14.94 -28.92 -25.05
CA LYS A 342 16.23 -29.25 -25.69
C LYS A 342 16.43 -30.76 -25.81
N TYR A 343 16.15 -31.51 -24.75
CA TYR A 343 16.23 -32.97 -24.80
C TYR A 343 15.25 -33.57 -25.82
N GLU A 344 14.02 -33.06 -25.91
CA GLU A 344 13.04 -33.50 -26.91
C GLU A 344 13.51 -33.22 -28.35
N GLU A 345 14.13 -32.06 -28.61
CA GLU A 345 14.73 -31.72 -29.91
C GLU A 345 15.91 -32.63 -30.26
N GLU A 346 16.83 -32.87 -29.32
CA GLU A 346 17.97 -33.78 -29.50
C GLU A 346 17.51 -35.21 -29.77
N MET A 347 16.53 -35.69 -29.01
CA MET A 347 15.89 -36.99 -29.20
C MET A 347 15.22 -37.12 -30.57
N LYS A 348 14.50 -36.09 -31.01
CA LYS A 348 13.87 -36.06 -32.32
C LYS A 348 14.91 -36.12 -33.45
N LYS A 349 15.98 -35.34 -33.34
CA LYS A 349 17.06 -35.31 -34.33
C LYS A 349 17.79 -36.65 -34.40
N ALA A 350 18.16 -37.23 -33.25
CA ALA A 350 18.80 -38.54 -33.20
C ALA A 350 17.93 -39.64 -33.82
N LYS A 351 16.61 -39.58 -33.59
CA LYS A 351 15.65 -40.49 -34.22
C LYS A 351 15.58 -40.29 -35.74
N GLU A 352 15.49 -39.06 -36.22
CA GLU A 352 15.49 -38.74 -37.67
C GLU A 352 16.79 -39.22 -38.34
N ASP A 353 17.95 -38.99 -37.72
CA ASP A 353 19.25 -39.44 -38.22
C ASP A 353 19.32 -40.98 -38.32
N LEU A 354 18.76 -41.68 -37.32
CA LEU A 354 18.67 -43.14 -37.32
C LEU A 354 17.74 -43.66 -38.42
N GLU A 355 16.55 -43.08 -38.57
CA GLU A 355 15.60 -43.45 -39.63
C GLU A 355 16.21 -43.24 -41.02
N ASN A 356 16.87 -42.09 -41.26
CA ASN A 356 17.54 -41.79 -42.52
C ASN A 356 18.67 -42.78 -42.82
N SER A 357 19.50 -43.09 -41.83
CA SER A 357 20.61 -44.04 -41.98
C SER A 357 20.10 -45.46 -42.31
N GLN A 358 19.00 -45.88 -41.67
CA GLN A 358 18.35 -47.17 -41.96
C GLN A 358 17.76 -47.22 -43.38
N ILE A 359 17.17 -46.13 -43.87
CA ILE A 359 16.66 -46.05 -45.24
C ILE A 359 17.80 -46.24 -46.25
N VAL A 360 18.90 -45.50 -46.08
CA VAL A 360 20.08 -45.59 -46.95
C VAL A 360 20.65 -47.00 -46.96
N ALA A 361 20.79 -47.64 -45.79
CA ALA A 361 21.27 -49.01 -45.68
C ALA A 361 20.37 -50.01 -46.42
N ARG A 362 19.04 -49.90 -46.30
CA ARG A 362 18.08 -50.76 -47.02
C ARG A 362 18.11 -50.54 -48.54
N GLU A 363 18.26 -49.30 -49.00
CA GLU A 363 18.39 -49.01 -50.43
C GLU A 363 19.64 -49.64 -51.04
N LEU A 364 20.77 -49.57 -50.32
CA LEU A 364 22.02 -50.20 -50.74
C LEU A 364 21.93 -51.72 -50.72
N GLU A 365 21.25 -52.30 -49.71
CA GLU A 365 20.98 -53.75 -49.64
C GLU A 365 20.14 -54.22 -50.85
N LEU A 366 19.08 -53.48 -51.19
CA LEU A 366 18.25 -53.80 -52.34
C LEU A 366 19.05 -53.72 -53.65
N LYS A 367 19.86 -52.67 -53.81
CA LYS A 367 20.76 -52.53 -54.97
C LYS A 367 21.74 -53.70 -55.06
N ALA A 368 22.34 -54.09 -53.93
CA ALA A 368 23.28 -55.22 -53.87
C ALA A 368 22.57 -56.53 -54.26
N SER A 369 21.37 -56.78 -53.74
CA SER A 369 20.56 -57.95 -54.10
C SER A 369 20.22 -57.98 -55.60
N THR A 370 19.85 -56.84 -56.18
CA THR A 370 19.56 -56.76 -57.62
C THR A 370 20.78 -57.00 -58.50
N LEU A 371 21.96 -56.49 -58.11
CA LEU A 371 23.20 -56.69 -58.85
C LEU A 371 23.69 -58.14 -58.75
N VAL A 372 23.58 -58.77 -57.57
CA VAL A 372 23.86 -60.20 -57.40
C VAL A 372 22.97 -61.03 -58.32
N ALA A 373 21.67 -60.74 -58.36
CA ALA A 373 20.74 -61.43 -59.25
C ALA A 373 21.03 -61.18 -60.75
N GLU A 374 21.51 -59.99 -61.13
CA GLU A 374 21.95 -59.71 -62.51
C GLU A 374 23.22 -60.51 -62.85
N ALA A 375 24.20 -60.54 -61.94
CA ALA A 375 25.44 -61.29 -62.11
C ALA A 375 25.18 -62.80 -62.21
N GLU A 376 24.32 -63.37 -61.37
CA GLU A 376 23.92 -64.78 -61.44
C GLU A 376 23.25 -65.13 -62.77
N LYS A 377 22.35 -64.27 -63.25
CA LYS A 377 21.71 -64.46 -64.56
C LYS A 377 22.71 -64.39 -65.71
N LEU A 378 23.66 -63.45 -65.65
CA LEU A 378 24.71 -63.31 -66.66
C LEU A 378 25.66 -64.52 -66.65
N ALA A 379 26.04 -64.99 -65.47
CA ALA A 379 26.87 -66.19 -65.29
C ALA A 379 26.18 -67.45 -65.84
N GLU A 380 24.88 -67.60 -65.59
CA GLU A 380 24.10 -68.72 -66.14
C GLU A 380 23.96 -68.62 -67.67
N ALA A 381 23.72 -67.42 -68.21
CA ALA A 381 23.69 -67.19 -69.66
C ALA A 381 25.05 -67.49 -70.33
N ARG A 382 26.15 -67.11 -69.69
CA ARG A 382 27.51 -67.44 -70.12
C ARG A 382 27.74 -68.95 -70.13
N ARG A 383 27.38 -69.65 -69.05
CA ARG A 383 27.51 -71.12 -68.95
C ARG A 383 26.77 -71.82 -70.10
N GLN A 384 25.57 -71.36 -70.42
CA GLN A 384 24.78 -71.87 -71.54
C GLN A 384 25.43 -71.56 -72.89
N ALA A 385 25.98 -70.35 -73.09
CA ALA A 385 26.68 -69.97 -74.30
C ALA A 385 27.98 -70.79 -74.52
N GLU A 386 28.74 -71.04 -73.45
CA GLU A 386 29.94 -71.90 -73.46
C GLU A 386 29.60 -73.35 -73.81
N GLU A 387 28.53 -73.91 -73.21
CA GLU A 387 28.05 -75.25 -73.54
C GLU A 387 27.59 -75.34 -75.01
N ALA A 388 26.86 -74.34 -75.50
CA ALA A 388 26.42 -74.28 -76.89
C ALA A 388 27.59 -74.12 -77.88
N ALA A 389 28.62 -73.34 -77.53
CA ALA A 389 29.85 -73.21 -78.31
C ALA A 389 30.60 -74.55 -78.36
N ARG A 390 30.73 -75.25 -77.23
CA ARG A 390 31.36 -76.57 -77.14
C ARG A 390 30.61 -77.63 -77.95
N GLN A 391 29.28 -77.60 -77.96
CA GLN A 391 28.46 -78.49 -78.79
C GLN A 391 28.62 -78.20 -80.30
N ALA A 392 28.67 -76.93 -80.70
CA ALA A 392 28.94 -76.57 -82.10
C ALA A 392 30.34 -76.99 -82.56
N GLU A 393 31.34 -76.92 -81.69
CA GLU A 393 32.69 -77.42 -81.98
C GLU A 393 32.73 -78.96 -82.10
N GLN A 394 31.89 -79.68 -81.36
CA GLN A 394 31.77 -81.15 -81.43
C GLN A 394 30.96 -81.64 -82.64
N ALA A 395 30.02 -80.85 -83.16
CA ALA A 395 29.25 -81.15 -84.38
C ALA A 395 30.07 -81.08 -85.69
N ARG A 396 31.40 -80.94 -85.57
CA ARG A 396 32.40 -80.86 -86.64
C ARG A 396 32.53 -82.19 -87.40
N SER A 397 31.52 -82.52 -88.21
CA SER A 397 31.52 -83.62 -89.16
C SER A 397 30.62 -83.27 -90.35
N CYS A 398 31.23 -82.75 -91.43
CA CYS A 398 30.83 -82.79 -92.85
C CYS A 398 31.23 -81.50 -93.62
N GLU A 399 31.51 -81.71 -94.92
CA GLU A 399 31.78 -80.85 -96.09
C GLU A 399 32.38 -79.42 -95.98
N LYS A 400 33.24 -79.08 -96.95
CA LYS A 400 34.17 -77.93 -96.98
C LYS A 400 33.52 -76.54 -96.95
N GLU A 401 32.25 -76.40 -97.37
CA GLU A 401 31.51 -75.12 -97.38
C GLU A 401 30.73 -74.85 -96.08
N GLU A 402 30.29 -75.89 -95.36
CA GLU A 402 29.67 -75.74 -94.02
C GLU A 402 30.72 -75.35 -92.97
N TYR A 403 31.97 -75.74 -93.18
CA TYR A 403 33.11 -75.43 -92.30
C TYR A 403 33.38 -73.93 -92.14
N GLU A 404 33.32 -73.13 -93.21
CA GLU A 404 33.57 -71.68 -93.12
C GLU A 404 32.40 -70.95 -92.42
N LYS A 405 31.16 -71.38 -92.65
CA LYS A 405 29.98 -70.82 -92.00
C LYS A 405 29.94 -71.14 -90.50
N LEU A 406 30.28 -72.38 -90.12
CA LEU A 406 30.43 -72.79 -88.71
C LEU A 406 31.60 -72.07 -88.02
N LYS A 407 32.72 -71.82 -88.73
CA LYS A 407 33.86 -71.08 -88.19
C LYS A 407 33.48 -69.62 -87.90
N SER A 408 32.79 -68.97 -88.83
CA SER A 408 32.21 -67.63 -88.64
C SER A 408 31.29 -67.58 -87.43
N GLU A 409 30.42 -68.58 -87.26
CA GLU A 409 29.47 -68.67 -86.15
C GLU A 409 30.15 -68.94 -84.78
N ALA A 410 31.20 -69.77 -84.77
CA ALA A 410 32.03 -70.01 -83.59
C ALA A 410 32.83 -68.75 -83.17
N GLU A 411 33.37 -68.00 -84.14
CA GLU A 411 34.04 -66.73 -83.87
C GLU A 411 33.07 -65.66 -83.31
N THR A 412 31.81 -65.62 -83.78
CA THR A 412 30.79 -64.74 -83.18
C THR A 412 30.43 -65.14 -81.75
N ARG A 413 30.28 -66.44 -81.47
CA ARG A 413 29.99 -66.94 -80.11
C ARG A 413 31.14 -66.70 -79.13
N LEU A 414 32.39 -66.85 -79.57
CA LEU A 414 33.56 -66.51 -78.75
C LEU A 414 33.63 -65.00 -78.43
N ARG A 415 33.26 -64.13 -79.38
CA ARG A 415 33.14 -62.69 -79.11
C ARG A 415 32.01 -62.37 -78.12
N GLU A 416 30.88 -63.09 -78.20
CA GLU A 416 29.78 -62.95 -77.25
C GLU A 416 30.18 -63.39 -75.84
N ILE A 417 30.88 -64.53 -75.70
CA ILE A 417 31.43 -65.00 -74.41
C ILE A 417 32.42 -63.97 -73.84
N ALA A 418 33.37 -63.48 -74.64
CA ALA A 418 34.31 -62.46 -74.19
C ALA A 418 33.62 -61.13 -73.79
N ALA A 419 32.53 -60.76 -74.46
CA ALA A 419 31.71 -59.61 -74.08
C ALA A 419 30.93 -59.84 -72.78
N MET A 420 30.44 -61.07 -72.53
CA MET A 420 29.82 -61.45 -71.26
C MET A 420 30.84 -61.46 -70.11
N GLU A 421 32.06 -61.95 -70.34
CA GLU A 421 33.16 -61.93 -69.35
C GLU A 421 33.58 -60.50 -68.98
N ALA A 422 33.69 -59.59 -69.97
CA ALA A 422 33.96 -58.18 -69.70
C ALA A 422 32.85 -57.54 -68.85
N ARG A 423 31.58 -57.84 -69.17
CA ARG A 423 30.43 -57.34 -68.40
C ARG A 423 30.34 -57.96 -66.99
N GLU A 424 30.74 -59.21 -66.83
CA GLU A 424 30.86 -59.88 -65.53
C GLU A 424 31.93 -59.20 -64.66
N SER A 425 33.09 -58.88 -65.25
CA SER A 425 34.15 -58.11 -64.57
C SER A 425 33.67 -56.71 -64.15
N GLU A 426 32.94 -56.00 -65.03
CA GLU A 426 32.35 -54.70 -64.69
C GLU A 426 31.28 -54.80 -63.57
N LEU A 427 30.47 -55.85 -63.57
CA LEU A 427 29.50 -56.10 -62.50
C LEU A 427 30.21 -56.44 -61.19
N GLN A 428 31.29 -57.19 -61.24
CA GLN A 428 32.10 -57.53 -60.07
C GLN A 428 32.74 -56.29 -59.44
N GLU A 429 33.31 -55.39 -60.24
CA GLU A 429 33.83 -54.10 -59.74
C GLU A 429 32.72 -53.24 -59.12
N LYS A 430 31.53 -53.20 -59.74
CA LYS A 430 30.35 -52.51 -59.18
C LYS A 430 29.89 -53.13 -57.87
N MET A 431 29.91 -54.45 -57.75
CA MET A 431 29.57 -55.18 -56.52
C MET A 431 30.57 -54.88 -55.40
N GLU A 432 31.87 -54.88 -55.69
CA GLU A 432 32.91 -54.52 -54.71
C GLU A 432 32.78 -53.07 -54.24
N SER A 433 32.54 -52.13 -55.16
CA SER A 433 32.28 -50.73 -54.81
C SER A 433 31.03 -50.56 -53.95
N LEU A 434 29.93 -51.22 -54.33
CA LEU A 434 28.67 -51.15 -53.59
C LEU A 434 28.78 -51.82 -52.21
N GLN A 435 29.59 -52.88 -52.07
CA GLN A 435 29.85 -53.53 -50.80
C GLN A 435 30.58 -52.59 -49.83
N ILE A 436 31.53 -51.78 -50.33
CA ILE A 436 32.22 -50.76 -49.53
C ILE A 436 31.23 -49.69 -49.07
N GLU A 437 30.33 -49.24 -49.95
CA GLU A 437 29.28 -48.27 -49.60
C GLU A 437 28.28 -48.84 -48.60
N TYR A 438 27.86 -50.09 -48.77
CA TYR A 438 26.98 -50.79 -47.84
C TYR A 438 27.61 -50.92 -46.45
N ASN A 439 28.87 -51.35 -46.36
CA ASN A 439 29.58 -51.46 -45.09
C ASN A 439 29.69 -50.09 -44.38
N LYS A 440 29.93 -49.01 -45.14
CA LYS A 440 29.93 -47.64 -44.59
C LYS A 440 28.54 -47.24 -44.08
N ALA A 441 27.48 -47.55 -44.82
CA ALA A 441 26.11 -47.24 -44.39
C ALA A 441 25.70 -48.05 -43.15
N GLN A 442 26.11 -49.32 -43.03
CA GLN A 442 25.88 -50.13 -41.83
C GLN A 442 26.61 -49.55 -40.61
N PHE A 443 27.86 -49.10 -40.79
CA PHE A 443 28.58 -48.41 -39.72
C PHE A 443 27.86 -47.11 -39.30
N GLU A 444 27.33 -46.33 -40.25
CA GLU A 444 26.56 -45.12 -39.93
C GLU A 444 25.25 -45.43 -39.19
N VAL A 445 24.59 -46.56 -39.49
CA VAL A 445 23.43 -47.04 -38.72
C VAL A 445 23.83 -47.35 -37.28
N GLU A 446 24.93 -48.07 -37.07
CA GLU A 446 25.43 -48.40 -35.72
C GLU A 446 25.80 -47.14 -34.92
N GLN A 447 26.47 -46.17 -35.55
CA GLN A 447 26.77 -44.87 -34.94
C GLN A 447 25.51 -44.07 -34.62
N SER A 448 24.51 -44.10 -35.50
CA SER A 448 23.23 -43.41 -35.27
C SER A 448 22.39 -44.10 -34.18
N GLN A 449 22.48 -45.43 -34.04
CA GLN A 449 21.87 -46.15 -32.91
C GLN A 449 22.53 -45.78 -31.59
N LEU A 450 23.87 -45.65 -31.56
CA LEU A 450 24.59 -45.21 -30.37
C LEU A 450 24.18 -43.78 -29.97
N ARG A 451 24.15 -42.84 -30.93
CA ARG A 451 23.68 -41.46 -30.69
C ARG A 451 22.25 -41.42 -30.15
N MET A 452 21.36 -42.28 -30.66
CA MET A 452 19.99 -42.41 -30.15
C MET A 452 19.96 -42.95 -28.71
N GLN A 453 20.79 -43.95 -28.40
CA GLN A 453 20.88 -44.51 -27.06
C GLN A 453 21.46 -43.49 -26.06
N GLU A 454 22.51 -42.77 -26.44
CA GLU A 454 23.08 -41.68 -25.65
C GLU A 454 22.05 -40.56 -25.41
N ALA A 455 21.23 -40.21 -26.40
CA ALA A 455 20.15 -39.23 -26.24
C ALA A 455 19.05 -39.72 -25.28
N ILE A 456 18.72 -41.02 -25.31
CA ILE A 456 17.76 -41.64 -24.37
C ILE A 456 18.33 -41.63 -22.94
N GLU A 457 19.60 -41.99 -22.77
CA GLU A 457 20.27 -42.05 -21.47
C GLU A 457 20.54 -40.65 -20.89
N ALA A 458 20.73 -39.65 -21.75
CA ALA A 458 20.88 -38.26 -21.35
C ALA A 458 19.57 -37.60 -20.87
N ALA A 459 18.42 -38.22 -21.17
CA ALA A 459 17.13 -37.75 -20.68
C ALA A 459 17.05 -37.94 -19.15
N PRO A 460 16.59 -36.94 -18.39
CA PRO A 460 16.49 -37.08 -16.94
C PRO A 460 15.51 -38.20 -16.59
N VAL A 461 15.96 -39.18 -15.80
CA VAL A 461 15.08 -40.15 -15.15
C VAL A 461 14.19 -39.36 -14.19
N ILE A 462 12.92 -39.20 -14.56
CA ILE A 462 11.91 -38.73 -13.62
C ILE A 462 11.71 -39.88 -12.63
N GLU A 463 12.38 -39.81 -11.47
CA GLU A 463 11.93 -40.56 -10.30
C GLU A 463 10.50 -40.11 -10.00
N ARG A 464 9.53 -40.96 -10.39
CA ARG A 464 8.16 -40.85 -9.94
C ARG A 464 8.11 -41.22 -8.46
N GLU A 465 8.53 -40.33 -7.58
CA GLU A 465 8.04 -40.37 -6.20
C GLU A 465 6.68 -39.68 -6.14
N VAL A 466 5.64 -40.39 -6.56
CA VAL A 466 4.32 -40.33 -5.89
C VAL A 466 3.58 -41.65 -6.18
N THR A 467 3.68 -42.61 -5.27
CA THR A 467 2.57 -43.53 -5.00
C THR A 467 2.02 -43.20 -3.62
N PRO A 468 0.70 -42.97 -3.49
CA PRO A 468 0.07 -42.71 -2.21
C PRO A 468 -0.02 -44.03 -1.42
N GLN A 469 0.69 -44.12 -0.30
CA GLN A 469 0.36 -45.11 0.73
C GLN A 469 -0.72 -44.53 1.62
N THR A 470 -1.92 -45.09 1.45
CA THR A 470 -2.94 -45.18 2.49
C THR A 470 -2.36 -45.98 3.67
N ASP A 471 -2.17 -45.31 4.80
CA ASP A 471 -2.27 -45.94 6.11
C ASP A 471 -3.31 -45.19 6.93
N VAL A 472 -4.38 -45.90 7.24
CA VAL A 472 -5.45 -45.51 8.14
C VAL A 472 -5.10 -46.08 9.52
N ALA A 473 -4.87 -45.19 10.49
CA ALA A 473 -5.10 -45.43 11.92
C ALA A 473 -5.16 -44.03 12.58
N GLU A 474 -6.36 -43.54 12.87
CA GLU A 474 -7.04 -43.63 14.17
C GLU A 474 -6.58 -42.59 15.20
N GLN A 475 -7.54 -41.74 15.61
CA GLN A 475 -7.64 -40.97 16.86
C GLN A 475 -6.70 -39.74 16.96
N THR A 476 -7.22 -38.52 16.99
CA THR A 476 -7.84 -37.97 18.21
C THR A 476 -8.68 -36.71 17.93
N GLU A 477 -9.66 -36.56 18.81
CA GLU A 477 -10.84 -35.69 18.74
C GLU A 477 -10.55 -34.20 18.91
N VAL A 478 -11.32 -33.38 18.20
CA VAL A 478 -11.53 -31.96 18.47
C VAL A 478 -12.70 -31.84 19.44
N PRO A 479 -12.58 -31.17 20.61
CA PRO A 479 -13.76 -30.80 21.36
C PRO A 479 -14.29 -29.47 20.84
N VAL A 480 -15.36 -29.56 20.06
CA VAL A 480 -16.40 -28.53 19.95
C VAL A 480 -17.29 -28.68 21.18
N ALA A 481 -17.26 -27.73 22.10
CA ALA A 481 -18.26 -27.61 23.16
C ALA A 481 -19.15 -26.40 22.84
N ILE A 482 -20.33 -26.71 22.30
CA ILE A 482 -21.51 -25.85 22.36
C ILE A 482 -22.22 -26.24 23.65
N GLU A 483 -22.29 -25.32 24.62
CA GLU A 483 -23.28 -25.41 25.70
C GLU A 483 -24.19 -24.18 25.65
N THR A 484 -25.47 -24.48 25.41
CA THR A 484 -26.63 -23.62 25.64
C THR A 484 -27.11 -23.79 27.08
N ASN A 485 -27.25 -22.70 27.83
CA ASN A 485 -28.49 -22.24 28.48
C ASN A 485 -28.24 -21.35 29.72
N GLY A 486 -29.00 -20.24 29.78
CA GLY A 486 -29.91 -20.03 30.92
C GLY A 486 -29.54 -19.00 31.98
N TYR A 487 -30.05 -17.78 31.81
CA TYR A 487 -30.68 -16.88 32.79
C TYR A 487 -30.14 -16.70 34.23
N LYS A 488 -29.83 -15.44 34.56
CA LYS A 488 -30.30 -14.61 35.72
C LYS A 488 -29.58 -13.25 35.62
N GLU A 489 -30.23 -12.15 35.21
CA GLU A 489 -30.97 -11.17 36.03
C GLU A 489 -30.35 -10.87 37.40
N ASP A 490 -29.76 -9.68 37.54
CA ASP A 490 -29.90 -8.70 38.65
C ASP A 490 -29.14 -7.41 38.27
N GLN A 491 -29.84 -6.31 37.96
CA GLN A 491 -30.06 -5.11 38.81
C GLN A 491 -28.77 -4.39 39.26
N VAL A 492 -28.41 -3.29 38.57
CA VAL A 492 -28.70 -1.87 38.90
C VAL A 492 -27.87 -1.34 40.08
N ASP A 493 -26.93 -0.44 39.76
CA ASP A 493 -26.65 0.84 40.45
C ASP A 493 -25.61 1.57 39.57
N SER A 494 -25.95 2.55 38.72
CA SER A 494 -26.44 3.92 39.02
C SER A 494 -25.54 4.69 39.99
N VAL A 495 -24.39 5.16 39.50
CA VAL A 495 -23.76 6.37 40.05
C VAL A 495 -23.47 7.33 38.88
N VAL A 496 -24.52 8.01 38.45
CA VAL A 496 -24.41 9.29 37.73
C VAL A 496 -24.75 10.34 38.76
N GLU A 497 -23.74 10.98 39.35
CA GLU A 497 -23.98 12.16 40.18
C GLU A 497 -23.65 13.43 39.39
N THR A 498 -24.66 14.27 39.33
CA THR A 498 -24.78 15.51 38.57
C THR A 498 -24.20 16.66 39.38
N VAL A 499 -23.38 17.52 38.77
CA VAL A 499 -23.30 18.94 39.18
C VAL A 499 -23.18 19.83 37.95
N VAL A 500 -24.33 20.25 37.40
CA VAL A 500 -24.49 21.61 36.86
C VAL A 500 -25.84 22.09 37.34
N GLN A 501 -25.87 22.86 38.44
CA GLN A 501 -27.06 23.59 38.85
C GLN A 501 -27.22 24.83 37.97
N GLU A 502 -28.47 25.02 37.52
CA GLU A 502 -28.96 26.22 36.87
C GLU A 502 -28.92 27.43 37.83
N ILE A 503 -28.51 28.59 37.32
CA ILE A 503 -28.91 29.89 37.87
C ILE A 503 -29.69 30.64 36.80
N VAL A 504 -30.93 30.98 37.16
CA VAL A 504 -31.87 31.82 36.41
C VAL A 504 -31.43 33.28 36.45
N ASN A 505 -31.57 33.96 35.30
CA ASN A 505 -31.54 35.42 35.10
C ASN A 505 -30.37 36.20 35.71
N ASN A 506 -29.24 36.17 34.98
CA ASN A 506 -28.50 37.35 34.51
C ASN A 506 -27.60 36.86 33.36
N ASN A 507 -27.24 37.70 32.39
CA ASN A 507 -26.53 37.33 31.14
C ASN A 507 -25.08 36.81 31.31
N ILE A 508 -24.77 36.11 32.40
CA ILE A 508 -23.43 35.62 32.76
C ILE A 508 -23.43 34.09 32.73
N GLU A 509 -22.72 33.49 31.77
CA GLU A 509 -22.45 32.06 31.75
C GLU A 509 -21.09 31.83 32.45
N VAL A 510 -21.09 31.09 33.56
CA VAL A 510 -19.89 30.75 34.35
C VAL A 510 -19.68 29.25 34.28
N ALA A 511 -18.48 28.81 33.90
CA ALA A 511 -18.07 27.42 33.97
C ALA A 511 -16.89 27.30 34.94
N GLU A 512 -17.14 26.82 36.16
CA GLU A 512 -16.07 26.46 37.07
C GLU A 512 -15.34 25.25 36.53
N VAL A 513 -14.01 25.34 36.39
CA VAL A 513 -13.24 24.17 36.04
C VAL A 513 -12.77 23.47 37.32
N GLN A 514 -13.19 22.22 37.49
CA GLN A 514 -12.82 21.43 38.66
C GLN A 514 -11.33 21.08 38.62
N GLN A 515 -10.58 21.54 39.61
CA GLN A 515 -9.28 20.98 39.96
C GLN A 515 -9.43 20.21 41.27
N GLN A 516 -9.19 18.90 41.23
CA GLN A 516 -8.92 18.15 42.45
C GLN A 516 -7.55 18.61 42.97
N GLN A 517 -7.42 18.89 44.28
CA GLN A 517 -6.20 19.39 44.92
C GLN A 517 -5.05 18.36 45.02
N ASN A 518 -4.93 17.47 44.03
CA ASN A 518 -3.74 16.63 43.91
C ASN A 518 -2.69 17.43 43.14
N GLU A 519 -1.43 17.38 43.56
CA GLU A 519 -0.30 17.92 42.80
C GLU A 519 -0.35 17.31 41.39
N ILE A 520 -0.86 18.08 40.41
CA ILE A 520 -0.85 17.68 39.01
C ILE A 520 0.64 17.60 38.64
N PRO A 521 1.15 16.44 38.19
CA PRO A 521 2.50 16.40 37.67
C PRO A 521 2.55 17.40 36.52
N VAL A 522 3.30 18.47 36.69
CA VAL A 522 3.73 19.28 35.56
C VAL A 522 4.67 18.33 34.81
N LYS A 523 4.15 17.60 33.82
CA LYS A 523 5.01 17.19 32.72
C LYS A 523 5.56 18.52 32.21
N GLU A 524 6.81 18.80 32.58
CA GLU A 524 7.54 19.85 31.90
C GLU A 524 7.40 19.56 30.40
N GLU A 525 7.27 20.60 29.57
CA GLU A 525 7.45 20.49 28.11
C GLU A 525 8.94 20.15 27.83
N GLU A 526 9.43 19.11 28.51
CA GLU A 526 10.68 18.40 28.30
C GLU A 526 10.51 17.60 27.02
N GLU A 527 11.57 17.64 26.20
CA GLU A 527 11.63 17.10 24.85
C GLU A 527 10.89 15.77 24.77
N GLU A 528 9.73 15.80 24.10
CA GLU A 528 8.89 14.64 23.85
C GLU A 528 9.77 13.59 23.16
N GLU A 529 10.10 12.50 23.87
CA GLU A 529 10.89 11.40 23.33
C GLU A 529 10.04 10.59 22.34
N GLU A 530 9.89 11.13 21.13
CA GLU A 530 9.69 10.29 19.94
C GLU A 530 10.81 9.26 19.88
N ASN A 531 10.52 8.08 19.31
CA ASN A 531 11.55 7.11 18.93
C ASN A 531 12.62 7.86 18.09
N PRO A 532 13.85 8.10 18.60
CA PRO A 532 14.73 9.13 18.05
C PRO A 532 15.05 8.90 16.57
N ALA A 533 15.07 7.64 16.16
CA ALA A 533 15.36 7.23 14.78
C ALA A 533 14.33 7.73 13.76
N ASP A 534 13.03 7.71 14.07
CA ASP A 534 11.96 8.07 13.11
C ASP A 534 11.84 9.60 12.97
N SER A 535 11.93 10.33 14.09
CA SER A 535 12.00 11.81 14.13
C SER A 535 13.21 12.35 13.37
N ILE A 536 14.39 11.76 13.61
CA ILE A 536 15.65 12.13 12.93
C ILE A 536 15.54 11.83 11.43
N THR A 537 14.83 10.77 11.04
CA THR A 537 14.64 10.41 9.63
C THR A 537 13.77 11.43 8.92
N ASN A 538 12.57 11.74 9.43
CA ASN A 538 11.67 12.71 8.80
C ASN A 538 12.27 14.13 8.74
N LYS A 539 12.96 14.58 9.80
CA LYS A 539 13.68 15.88 9.80
C LYS A 539 14.73 15.96 8.69
N LYS A 540 15.54 14.91 8.50
CA LYS A 540 16.52 14.84 7.41
C LYS A 540 15.87 14.85 6.02
N LYS A 541 14.73 14.14 5.85
CA LYS A 541 13.97 14.16 4.59
C LYS A 541 13.46 15.57 4.27
N LEU A 542 12.94 16.28 5.27
CA LEU A 542 12.46 17.66 5.13
C LEU A 542 13.60 18.64 4.79
N GLU A 543 14.77 18.50 5.42
CA GLU A 543 15.95 19.31 5.08
C GLU A 543 16.39 19.11 3.63
N ALA A 544 16.43 17.87 3.15
CA ALA A 544 16.77 17.55 1.76
C ALA A 544 15.75 18.15 0.78
N LEU A 545 14.45 17.99 1.05
CA LEU A 545 13.38 18.58 0.25
C LEU A 545 13.44 20.11 0.21
N ARG A 546 13.75 20.74 1.33
CA ARG A 546 13.87 22.20 1.43
C ARG A 546 15.02 22.73 0.59
N GLN A 547 16.15 22.03 0.55
CA GLN A 547 17.27 22.38 -0.32
C GLN A 547 16.89 22.23 -1.79
N GLU A 548 16.26 21.11 -2.15
CA GLU A 548 15.85 20.82 -3.54
C GLU A 548 14.82 21.83 -4.08
N LEU A 549 13.81 22.17 -3.27
CA LEU A 549 12.72 23.07 -3.68
C LEU A 549 13.10 24.55 -3.60
N GLY A 550 14.06 24.92 -2.75
CA GLY A 550 14.53 26.29 -2.57
C GLY A 550 15.05 26.93 -3.86
N GLU A 551 15.67 26.15 -4.74
CA GLU A 551 16.23 26.62 -6.02
C GLU A 551 15.16 26.96 -7.07
N LYS A 552 13.95 26.43 -6.91
CA LYS A 552 12.86 26.51 -7.91
C LYS A 552 11.70 27.42 -7.49
N ARG A 553 11.91 28.26 -6.46
CA ARG A 553 10.88 29.13 -5.89
C ARG A 553 10.50 30.26 -6.85
N GLY A 554 9.19 30.45 -7.03
CA GLY A 554 8.57 31.50 -7.84
C GLY A 554 8.09 32.67 -6.98
N ASN A 555 6.77 32.81 -6.85
CA ASN A 555 6.15 33.81 -5.99
C ASN A 555 6.07 33.28 -4.55
N ILE A 556 6.48 34.09 -3.57
CA ILE A 556 6.50 33.69 -2.16
C ILE A 556 5.26 34.27 -1.47
N SER A 557 4.40 33.43 -0.89
CA SER A 557 3.25 33.91 -0.12
C SER A 557 3.69 34.61 1.17
N ARG A 558 2.77 35.35 1.81
CA ARG A 558 3.07 35.97 3.11
C ARG A 558 3.42 34.91 4.17
N ASN A 559 2.66 33.82 4.23
CA ASN A 559 2.88 32.74 5.19
C ASN A 559 4.21 32.03 4.92
N ASP A 560 4.60 31.88 3.63
CA ASP A 560 5.92 31.40 3.23
C ASP A 560 7.07 32.26 3.79
N VAL A 561 6.93 33.60 3.73
CA VAL A 561 7.92 34.53 4.28
C VAL A 561 7.99 34.40 5.80
N ILE A 562 6.85 34.37 6.47
CA ILE A 562 6.77 34.24 7.94
C ILE A 562 7.43 32.94 8.38
N HIS A 563 7.01 31.81 7.81
CA HIS A 563 7.56 30.49 8.13
C HIS A 563 9.07 30.40 7.85
N HIS A 564 9.53 30.92 6.72
CA HIS A 564 10.97 30.93 6.40
C HIS A 564 11.78 31.76 7.41
N ASN A 565 11.28 32.92 7.83
CA ASN A 565 11.93 33.75 8.84
C ASN A 565 11.95 33.07 10.21
N THR A 566 10.88 32.38 10.59
CA THR A 566 10.82 31.58 11.83
C THR A 566 11.92 30.51 11.85
N LEU A 567 12.07 29.78 10.74
CA LEU A 567 13.12 28.77 10.59
C LEU A 567 14.53 29.36 10.66
N LEU A 568 14.78 30.52 10.05
CA LEU A 568 16.08 31.20 10.14
C LEU A 568 16.44 31.63 11.57
N GLN A 569 15.43 31.86 12.41
CA GLN A 569 15.62 32.14 13.85
C GLN A 569 15.81 30.87 14.68
N GLY A 570 15.75 29.68 14.06
CA GLY A 570 15.84 28.39 14.76
C GLY A 570 14.59 28.06 15.58
N LEU A 571 13.47 28.75 15.31
CA LEU A 571 12.19 28.56 15.97
C LEU A 571 11.36 27.51 15.25
N ASP A 572 10.58 26.77 16.04
CA ASP A 572 9.55 25.84 15.62
C ASP A 572 8.31 26.06 16.52
N LYS A 573 7.24 25.29 16.31
CA LYS A 573 6.00 25.41 17.07
C LYS A 573 6.24 25.39 18.59
N TYR A 574 6.92 24.37 19.10
CA TYR A 574 7.09 24.17 20.54
C TYR A 574 8.08 25.16 21.16
N LYS A 575 9.19 25.48 20.47
CA LYS A 575 10.11 26.54 20.92
C LYS A 575 9.40 27.89 20.99
N THR A 576 8.54 28.20 20.03
CA THR A 576 7.75 29.43 20.03
C THR A 576 6.77 29.44 21.20
N LEU A 577 6.06 28.33 21.45
CA LEU A 577 5.17 28.19 22.61
C LEU A 577 5.92 28.38 23.93
N LYS A 578 7.09 27.76 24.09
CA LYS A 578 7.94 27.92 25.27
C LYS A 578 8.36 29.38 25.47
N GLN A 579 8.72 30.09 24.41
CA GLN A 579 9.11 31.51 24.47
C GLN A 579 7.95 32.43 24.88
N ILE A 580 6.78 32.29 24.27
CA ILE A 580 5.63 33.18 24.56
C ILE A 580 4.99 32.90 25.93
N ARG A 581 5.30 31.75 26.55
CA ARG A 581 4.84 31.35 27.88
C ARG A 581 5.81 31.75 29.00
N MET A 582 6.99 32.30 28.65
CA MET A 582 7.95 32.77 29.65
C MET A 582 7.39 33.91 30.51
N GLY A 583 7.84 33.97 31.76
CA GLY A 583 7.39 34.95 32.73
C GLY A 583 6.07 34.60 33.41
N ASN A 584 5.72 35.37 34.44
CA ASN A 584 4.48 35.16 35.20
C ASN A 584 3.23 35.57 34.39
N THR A 585 2.07 35.06 34.81
CA THR A 585 0.80 35.29 34.13
C THR A 585 0.46 36.78 34.04
N LYS A 586 0.77 37.56 35.08
CA LYS A 586 0.60 39.02 35.06
C LYS A 586 1.35 39.70 33.91
N ASN A 587 2.64 39.41 33.73
CA ASN A 587 3.45 40.02 32.68
C ASN A 587 2.89 39.71 31.28
N ARG A 588 2.41 38.48 31.06
CA ARG A 588 1.79 38.08 29.79
C ARG A 588 0.44 38.76 29.55
N ILE A 589 -0.35 38.97 30.59
CA ILE A 589 -1.59 39.78 30.48
C ILE A 589 -1.26 41.24 30.16
N ASP A 590 -0.25 41.82 30.81
CA ASP A 590 0.20 43.18 30.53
C ASP A 590 0.73 43.30 29.09
N GLN A 591 1.45 42.29 28.59
CA GLN A 591 1.90 42.21 27.19
C GLN A 591 0.71 42.17 26.23
N PHE A 592 -0.31 41.33 26.49
CA PHE A 592 -1.54 41.29 25.69
C PHE A 592 -2.25 42.66 25.61
N GLU A 593 -2.36 43.37 26.73
CA GLU A 593 -2.97 44.71 26.75
C GLU A 593 -2.07 45.76 26.08
N SER A 594 -0.79 45.46 25.85
CA SER A 594 0.16 46.36 25.17
C SER A 594 0.13 46.26 23.64
N LEU A 595 -0.34 45.14 23.10
CA LEU A 595 -0.60 44.91 21.66
C LEU A 595 -1.74 45.82 21.15
#